data_AF-A0A3B3Z5P1-F1
#
_entry.id   AF-A0A3B3Z5P1-F1
#
_cell.length_a   1.000
_cell.length_b   1.000
_cell.length_c   1.000
_cell.angle_alpha   90.00
_cell.angle_beta   90.00
_cell.angle_gamma   90.00
#
_symmetry.space_group_name_H-M   'P 1'
#
loop_
_entity.id
_entity.type
_entity.pdbx_description
1 polymer ?
#
loop_
_entity_poly.entity_id
_entity_poly.type
_entity_poly.pdbx_seq_one_letter_code
_entity_poly.pdbx_strand_id
1 'polypeptide(L)'
;MRPCNTFKPHVEFSLIIKKAYRTLGLFWAGSLCANMSVFITGIVAGKYGSEVRPAFWLNFLFLLMPVLGAVTLFTRPKDRPLIGGYNAQHVQTMKLIWRPLDLILVVLLLAAMAFTVLRGLVALDSPLEACSVYLSQYEPYLKDPVGYPKVMMLHLFFYGLPLLGAFVYGLLKPGCTWMSDWTTFFAGAMIQCQWSHIGGSLHSRTTTPFRIPNDAFWTVLGANLLYAAVPVLVAMRVHSNPYFFLKIAPFPGQTGLPNSEEKDTKYKEK
;
A
#
# COMPACT_ATOMS: atom_id res chain seq x y z
N MET A 1 -3.24 -21.05 -47.63
CA MET A 1 -4.22 -21.03 -46.52
C MET A 1 -3.52 -20.55 -45.26
N ARG A 2 -3.90 -19.38 -44.72
CA ARG A 2 -3.43 -18.92 -43.40
C ARG A 2 -4.33 -19.57 -42.33
N PRO A 3 -3.81 -20.15 -41.25
CA PRO A 3 -4.67 -20.62 -40.18
C PRO A 3 -5.25 -19.42 -39.42
N CYS A 4 -6.56 -19.50 -39.19
CA CYS A 4 -7.41 -18.50 -38.58
C CYS A 4 -7.16 -18.44 -37.06
N ASN A 5 -6.90 -17.24 -36.54
CA ASN A 5 -6.65 -16.94 -35.12
C ASN A 5 -7.95 -16.91 -34.27
N THR A 6 -8.74 -17.99 -34.27
CA THR A 6 -10.05 -18.01 -33.56
C THR A 6 -10.04 -18.56 -32.14
N PHE A 7 -8.89 -19.00 -31.60
CA PHE A 7 -8.83 -19.63 -30.26
C PHE A 7 -8.47 -18.68 -29.09
N LYS A 8 -8.26 -17.38 -29.33
CA LYS A 8 -7.77 -16.42 -28.32
C LYS A 8 -8.80 -15.81 -27.34
N PRO A 9 -10.06 -15.50 -27.70
CA PRO A 9 -10.89 -14.63 -26.86
C PRO A 9 -11.32 -15.28 -25.54
N HIS A 10 -11.58 -16.59 -25.53
CA HIS A 10 -11.98 -17.30 -24.30
C HIS A 10 -10.84 -17.41 -23.27
N VAL A 11 -9.60 -17.62 -23.73
CA VAL A 11 -8.44 -17.74 -22.83
C VAL A 11 -8.06 -16.36 -22.27
N GLU A 12 -8.05 -15.32 -23.11
CA GLU A 12 -7.77 -13.96 -22.67
C GLU A 12 -8.85 -13.46 -21.69
N PHE A 13 -10.13 -13.71 -21.96
CA PHE A 13 -11.22 -13.37 -21.05
C PHE A 13 -11.13 -14.10 -19.70
N SER A 14 -10.83 -15.40 -19.70
CA SER A 14 -10.63 -16.17 -18.47
C SER A 14 -9.44 -15.67 -17.64
N LEU A 15 -8.33 -15.29 -18.29
CA LEU A 15 -7.17 -14.71 -17.62
C LEU A 15 -7.46 -13.33 -17.03
N ILE A 16 -8.23 -12.49 -17.74
CA ILE A 16 -8.67 -11.18 -17.24
C ILE A 16 -9.53 -11.35 -15.98
N ILE A 17 -10.49 -12.27 -15.99
CA ILE A 17 -11.36 -12.56 -14.83
C ILE A 17 -10.53 -13.06 -13.64
N LYS A 18 -9.61 -14.01 -13.86
CA LYS A 18 -8.75 -14.54 -12.79
C LYS A 18 -7.88 -13.45 -12.16
N LYS A 19 -7.30 -12.56 -12.99
CA LYS A 19 -6.49 -11.42 -12.51
C LYS A 19 -7.32 -10.41 -11.75
N ALA A 20 -8.52 -10.08 -12.23
CA ALA A 20 -9.46 -9.18 -11.56
C ALA A 20 -9.90 -9.75 -10.21
N TYR A 21 -10.23 -11.04 -10.14
CA TYR A 21 -10.64 -11.71 -8.90
C TYR A 21 -9.53 -11.70 -7.84
N ARG A 22 -8.27 -11.98 -8.23
CA ARG A 22 -7.12 -11.88 -7.32
C ARG A 22 -6.92 -10.44 -6.82
N THR A 23 -6.98 -9.47 -7.71
CA THR A 23 -6.75 -8.06 -7.35
C THR A 23 -7.84 -7.58 -6.39
N LEU A 24 -9.09 -7.89 -6.68
CA LEU A 24 -10.24 -7.57 -5.83
C LEU A 24 -10.14 -8.29 -4.49
N GLY A 25 -9.83 -9.59 -4.48
CA GLY A 25 -9.67 -10.37 -3.26
C GLY A 25 -8.56 -9.84 -2.34
N LEU A 26 -7.41 -9.45 -2.89
CA LEU A 26 -6.32 -8.84 -2.12
C LEU A 26 -6.73 -7.49 -1.52
N PHE A 27 -7.45 -6.69 -2.30
CA PHE A 27 -7.94 -5.39 -1.86
C PHE A 27 -8.90 -5.54 -0.68
N TRP A 28 -9.93 -6.40 -0.80
CA TRP A 28 -10.88 -6.67 0.27
C TRP A 28 -10.21 -7.30 1.49
N ALA A 29 -9.27 -8.22 1.30
CA ALA A 29 -8.53 -8.82 2.40
C ALA A 29 -7.76 -7.74 3.18
N GLY A 30 -7.10 -6.81 2.50
CA GLY A 30 -6.43 -5.68 3.11
C GLY A 30 -7.38 -4.78 3.92
N SER A 31 -8.51 -4.39 3.32
CA SER A 31 -9.53 -3.58 3.99
C SER A 31 -10.05 -4.27 5.26
N LEU A 32 -10.44 -5.54 5.16
CA LEU A 32 -11.00 -6.28 6.29
C LEU A 32 -9.96 -6.53 7.39
N CYS A 33 -8.71 -6.86 7.03
CA CYS A 33 -7.63 -7.01 8.01
C CYS A 33 -7.36 -5.72 8.78
N ALA A 34 -7.27 -4.58 8.07
CA ALA A 34 -7.05 -3.28 8.69
C ALA A 34 -8.22 -2.88 9.60
N ASN A 35 -9.47 -3.05 9.14
CA ASN A 35 -10.64 -2.75 9.94
C ASN A 35 -10.68 -3.58 11.22
N MET A 36 -10.57 -4.91 11.11
CA MET A 36 -10.71 -5.81 12.24
C MET A 36 -9.54 -5.69 13.23
N SER A 37 -8.31 -5.50 12.75
CA SER A 37 -7.15 -5.31 13.64
C SER A 37 -7.25 -4.03 14.46
N VAL A 38 -7.64 -2.91 13.84
CA VAL A 38 -7.88 -1.63 14.53
C VAL A 38 -9.08 -1.75 15.47
N PHE A 39 -10.15 -2.43 15.07
CA PHE A 39 -11.34 -2.61 15.89
C PHE A 39 -11.04 -3.41 17.17
N ILE A 40 -10.40 -4.57 17.05
CA ILE A 40 -10.03 -5.43 18.18
C ILE A 40 -9.08 -4.67 19.12
N THR A 41 -8.02 -4.08 18.57
CA THR A 41 -7.01 -3.37 19.37
C THR A 41 -7.60 -2.10 20.00
N GLY A 42 -8.50 -1.41 19.31
CA GLY A 42 -9.19 -0.22 19.80
C GLY A 42 -10.13 -0.50 20.96
N ILE A 43 -10.87 -1.61 20.94
CA ILE A 43 -11.69 -2.03 22.09
C ILE A 43 -10.82 -2.30 23.32
N VAL A 44 -9.72 -3.02 23.14
CA VAL A 44 -8.82 -3.41 24.24
C VAL A 44 -8.06 -2.22 24.82
N ALA A 45 -7.57 -1.32 23.96
CA ALA A 45 -6.80 -0.15 24.37
C ALA A 45 -7.66 1.04 24.81
N GLY A 46 -8.92 1.09 24.37
CA GLY A 46 -9.85 2.18 24.64
C GLY A 46 -10.63 2.01 25.95
N LYS A 47 -11.58 2.92 26.17
CA LYS A 47 -12.46 2.97 27.36
C LYS A 47 -13.19 1.66 27.68
N TYR A 48 -13.37 0.76 26.71
CA TYR A 48 -14.11 -0.50 26.85
C TYR A 48 -13.24 -1.70 27.23
N GLY A 49 -11.92 -1.53 27.43
CA GLY A 49 -10.99 -2.62 27.70
C GLY A 49 -11.23 -3.38 29.01
N SER A 50 -11.95 -2.78 29.96
CA SER A 50 -12.31 -3.42 31.24
C SER A 50 -13.56 -4.31 31.18
N GLU A 51 -14.36 -4.24 30.10
CA GLU A 51 -15.63 -4.98 29.95
C GLU A 51 -15.62 -5.86 28.69
N VAL A 52 -14.60 -6.72 28.56
CA VAL A 52 -14.48 -7.62 27.41
C VAL A 52 -15.52 -8.74 27.49
N ARG A 53 -16.64 -8.57 26.79
CA ARG A 53 -17.70 -9.58 26.68
C ARG A 53 -17.23 -10.79 25.87
N PRO A 54 -17.74 -12.02 26.12
CA PRO A 54 -17.38 -13.20 25.33
C PRO A 54 -17.62 -13.05 23.82
N ALA A 55 -18.63 -12.26 23.42
CA ALA A 55 -18.91 -11.92 22.02
C ALA A 55 -17.75 -11.19 21.32
N PHE A 56 -16.83 -10.57 22.07
CA PHE A 56 -15.63 -9.95 21.54
C PHE A 56 -14.73 -10.95 20.81
N TRP A 57 -14.64 -12.19 21.30
CA TRP A 57 -13.79 -13.24 20.71
C TRP A 57 -14.24 -13.63 19.30
N LEU A 58 -15.51 -13.42 18.96
CA LEU A 58 -16.02 -13.63 17.61
C LEU A 58 -15.34 -12.70 16.59
N ASN A 59 -14.89 -11.51 17.00
CA ASN A 59 -14.15 -10.60 16.12
C ASN A 59 -12.79 -11.19 15.70
N PHE A 60 -12.14 -11.99 16.55
CA PHE A 60 -10.90 -12.69 16.16
C PHE A 60 -11.15 -13.74 15.08
N LEU A 61 -12.29 -14.45 15.14
CA LEU A 61 -12.69 -15.37 14.07
C LEU A 61 -12.97 -14.61 12.76
N PHE A 62 -13.62 -13.45 12.84
CA PHE A 62 -13.83 -12.57 11.69
C PHE A 62 -12.54 -11.94 11.17
N LEU A 63 -11.48 -11.80 11.98
CA LEU A 63 -10.15 -11.39 11.52
C LEU A 63 -9.40 -12.56 10.85
N LEU A 64 -9.54 -13.78 11.37
CA LEU A 64 -8.86 -14.97 10.85
C LEU A 64 -9.25 -15.24 9.39
N MET A 65 -10.53 -15.07 9.05
CA MET A 65 -11.05 -15.32 7.70
C MET A 65 -10.37 -14.46 6.61
N PRO A 66 -10.31 -13.12 6.72
CA PRO A 66 -9.52 -12.25 5.84
C PRO A 66 -8.04 -12.59 5.79
N VAL A 67 -7.43 -12.97 6.93
CA VAL A 67 -6.00 -13.32 6.99
C VAL A 67 -5.73 -14.61 6.22
N LEU A 68 -6.56 -15.65 6.40
CA LEU A 68 -6.48 -16.89 5.63
C LEU A 68 -6.74 -16.62 4.14
N GLY A 69 -7.72 -15.78 3.82
CA GLY A 69 -7.97 -15.31 2.45
C GLY A 69 -6.75 -14.62 1.84
N ALA A 70 -6.08 -13.74 2.58
CA ALA A 70 -4.85 -13.10 2.15
C ALA A 70 -3.74 -14.14 1.93
N VAL A 71 -3.46 -15.00 2.91
CA VAL A 71 -2.39 -16.02 2.84
C VAL A 71 -2.62 -16.97 1.66
N THR A 72 -3.83 -17.46 1.47
CA THR A 72 -4.16 -18.32 0.31
C THR A 72 -3.91 -17.59 -1.00
N LEU A 73 -4.24 -16.29 -1.08
CA LEU A 73 -4.07 -15.50 -2.29
C LEU A 73 -2.61 -15.12 -2.57
N PHE A 74 -1.83 -14.83 -1.53
CA PHE A 74 -0.39 -14.60 -1.62
C PHE A 74 0.38 -15.87 -2.03
N THR A 75 -0.04 -17.04 -1.53
CA THR A 75 0.61 -18.33 -1.84
C THR A 75 0.23 -18.90 -3.20
N ARG A 76 -0.89 -18.46 -3.82
CA ARG A 76 -1.25 -18.93 -5.17
C ARG A 76 -0.15 -18.59 -6.19
N PRO A 77 0.33 -19.57 -6.97
CA PRO A 77 1.31 -19.34 -8.02
C PRO A 77 0.74 -18.33 -9.03
N LYS A 78 1.60 -17.43 -9.49
CA LYS A 78 1.22 -16.38 -10.44
C LYS A 78 1.58 -16.87 -11.83
N ASP A 79 0.57 -16.99 -12.69
CA ASP A 79 0.77 -17.13 -14.13
C ASP A 79 1.30 -15.80 -14.68
N ARG A 80 2.58 -15.55 -14.46
CA ARG A 80 3.28 -14.40 -15.05
C ARG A 80 3.92 -14.90 -16.34
N PRO A 81 3.44 -14.47 -17.51
CA PRO A 81 4.12 -14.83 -18.75
C PRO A 81 5.58 -14.40 -18.63
N LEU A 82 6.51 -15.31 -18.91
CA LEU A 82 7.90 -14.99 -19.18
C LEU A 82 7.92 -14.19 -20.49
N ILE A 83 7.62 -12.89 -20.42
CA ILE A 83 7.62 -12.02 -21.60
C ILE A 83 9.08 -11.71 -21.95
N GLY A 84 9.41 -11.90 -23.24
CA GLY A 84 10.75 -11.78 -23.82
C GLY A 84 11.54 -10.58 -23.27
N GLY A 85 12.75 -10.87 -22.81
CA GLY A 85 13.55 -10.01 -21.94
C GLY A 85 13.86 -8.62 -22.49
N TYR A 86 13.73 -8.37 -23.79
CA TYR A 86 14.16 -7.11 -24.42
C TYR A 86 13.42 -5.87 -23.89
N ASN A 87 12.08 -5.88 -23.87
CA ASN A 87 11.30 -4.71 -23.42
C ASN A 87 11.40 -4.50 -21.90
N ALA A 88 11.50 -5.59 -21.13
CA ALA A 88 11.68 -5.50 -19.69
C ALA A 88 13.09 -5.01 -19.33
N GLN A 89 14.13 -5.47 -20.02
CA GLN A 89 15.51 -5.03 -19.82
C GLN A 89 15.66 -3.54 -20.11
N HIS A 90 15.14 -3.08 -21.26
CA HIS A 90 15.22 -1.67 -21.66
C HIS A 90 14.58 -0.75 -20.62
N VAL A 91 13.39 -1.11 -20.14
CA VAL A 91 12.71 -0.38 -19.07
C VAL A 91 13.56 -0.42 -17.81
N GLN A 92 14.05 -1.58 -17.35
CA GLN A 92 14.85 -1.71 -16.12
C GLN A 92 16.19 -0.97 -16.14
N THR A 93 16.79 -0.77 -17.33
CA THR A 93 18.04 0.00 -17.47
C THR A 93 17.85 1.52 -17.39
N MET A 94 16.61 2.02 -17.50
CA MET A 94 16.36 3.45 -17.43
C MET A 94 16.52 3.99 -16.00
N LYS A 95 17.29 5.09 -15.87
CA LYS A 95 17.41 5.84 -14.61
C LYS A 95 16.06 6.44 -14.20
N LEU A 96 15.85 6.63 -12.90
CA LEU A 96 14.60 7.15 -12.32
C LEU A 96 14.15 8.49 -12.94
N ILE A 97 15.09 9.36 -13.33
CA ILE A 97 14.78 10.67 -13.92
C ILE A 97 14.05 10.58 -15.27
N TRP A 98 14.20 9.48 -15.98
CA TRP A 98 13.49 9.22 -17.25
C TRP A 98 12.08 8.64 -17.03
N ARG A 99 11.65 8.52 -15.77
CA ARG A 99 10.33 8.05 -15.34
C ARG A 99 9.68 9.09 -14.42
N PRO A 100 9.12 10.18 -14.98
CA PRO A 100 8.56 11.26 -14.19
C PRO A 100 7.44 10.80 -13.25
N LEU A 101 6.63 9.81 -13.67
CA LEU A 101 5.58 9.23 -12.84
C LEU A 101 6.14 8.50 -11.60
N ASP A 102 7.22 7.72 -11.76
CA ASP A 102 7.85 7.01 -10.64
C ASP A 102 8.49 8.01 -9.66
N LEU A 103 9.06 9.11 -10.18
CA LEU A 103 9.61 10.20 -9.37
C LEU A 103 8.53 10.92 -8.54
N ILE A 104 7.41 11.29 -9.16
CA ILE A 104 6.26 11.90 -8.46
C ILE A 104 5.75 10.96 -7.37
N LEU A 105 5.61 9.66 -7.66
CA LEU A 105 5.15 8.67 -6.69
C LEU A 105 6.13 8.50 -5.52
N VAL A 106 7.45 8.55 -5.77
CA VAL A 106 8.45 8.54 -4.69
C VAL A 106 8.30 9.76 -3.80
N VAL A 107 8.15 10.97 -4.37
CA VAL A 107 7.95 12.19 -3.58
C VAL A 107 6.65 12.11 -2.76
N LEU A 108 5.56 11.64 -3.36
CA LEU A 108 4.29 11.44 -2.67
C LEU A 108 4.38 10.40 -1.55
N LEU A 109 5.12 9.30 -1.76
CA LEU A 109 5.37 8.29 -0.73
C LEU A 109 6.19 8.86 0.42
N LEU A 110 7.24 9.65 0.14
CA LEU A 110 8.04 10.30 1.18
C LEU A 110 7.19 11.30 1.99
N ALA A 111 6.34 12.08 1.33
CA ALA A 111 5.39 12.96 2.01
C ALA A 111 4.39 12.16 2.87
N ALA A 112 3.85 11.06 2.35
CA ALA A 112 2.96 10.17 3.10
C ALA A 112 3.69 9.53 4.30
N MET A 113 4.96 9.14 4.16
CA MET A 113 5.78 8.64 5.26
C MET A 113 5.97 9.70 6.34
N ALA A 114 6.35 10.93 5.97
CA ALA A 114 6.49 12.04 6.92
C ALA A 114 5.18 12.33 7.67
N PHE A 115 4.05 12.31 6.95
CA PHE A 115 2.73 12.47 7.55
C PHE A 115 2.34 11.32 8.49
N THR A 116 2.68 10.09 8.12
CA THR A 116 2.49 8.90 8.97
C THR A 116 3.32 9.01 10.26
N VAL A 117 4.56 9.49 10.14
CA VAL A 117 5.45 9.71 11.30
C VAL A 117 4.87 10.78 12.22
N LEU A 118 4.45 11.92 11.69
CA LEU A 118 3.81 12.97 12.47
C LEU A 118 2.61 12.42 13.26
N ARG A 119 1.69 11.71 12.58
CA ARG A 119 0.51 11.12 13.22
C ARG A 119 0.85 10.03 14.24
N GLY A 120 1.86 9.22 13.97
CA GLY A 120 2.35 8.21 14.91
C GLY A 120 2.94 8.85 16.18
N LEU A 121 3.73 9.92 16.03
CA LEU A 121 4.29 10.67 17.15
C LEU A 121 3.19 11.36 17.97
N VAL A 122 2.17 11.91 17.32
CA VAL A 122 0.99 12.48 17.99
C VAL A 122 0.25 11.39 18.77
N ALA A 123 0.08 10.20 18.21
CA ALA A 123 -0.58 9.08 18.89
C ALA A 123 0.23 8.51 20.06
N LEU A 124 1.56 8.65 20.04
CA LEU A 124 2.47 8.35 21.14
C LEU A 124 2.57 9.47 22.19
N ASP A 125 1.75 10.52 22.07
CA ASP A 125 1.72 11.68 22.96
C ASP A 125 3.11 12.36 23.08
N SER A 126 3.81 12.50 21.95
CA SER A 126 5.13 13.15 21.85
C SER A 126 5.10 14.62 22.30
N PRO A 127 6.12 15.10 23.05
CA PRO A 127 6.18 16.47 23.57
C PRO A 127 6.56 17.53 22.52
N LEU A 128 6.71 17.15 21.24
CA LEU A 128 7.07 18.07 20.16
C LEU A 128 5.98 19.13 19.92
N GLU A 129 6.38 20.39 19.77
CA GLU A 129 5.47 21.51 19.50
C GLU A 129 4.67 21.33 18.19
N ALA A 130 5.29 20.76 17.15
CA ALA A 130 4.59 20.43 15.91
C ALA A 130 3.45 19.43 16.13
N CYS A 131 3.61 18.48 17.06
CA CYS A 131 2.57 17.49 17.39
C CYS A 131 1.41 18.12 18.17
N SER A 132 1.70 19.02 19.11
CA SER A 132 0.67 19.70 19.91
C SER A 132 -0.15 20.68 19.07
N VAL A 133 0.49 21.42 18.14
CA VAL A 133 -0.18 22.29 17.18
C VAL A 133 -1.05 21.48 16.24
N TYR A 134 -0.51 20.39 15.66
CA TYR A 134 -1.27 19.51 14.78
C TYR A 134 -2.54 18.96 15.45
N LEU A 135 -2.37 18.44 16.65
CA LEU A 135 -3.45 17.84 17.44
C LEU A 135 -4.53 18.85 17.84
N SER A 136 -4.14 20.11 18.10
CA SER A 136 -5.09 21.13 18.57
C SER A 136 -5.78 21.86 17.43
N GLN A 137 -5.10 22.11 16.30
CA GLN A 137 -5.64 22.91 15.20
C GLN A 137 -6.21 22.07 14.04
N TYR A 138 -5.71 20.86 13.82
CA TYR A 138 -6.09 20.06 12.66
C TYR A 138 -6.93 18.85 13.04
N GLU A 139 -6.42 17.95 13.88
CA GLU A 139 -7.08 16.65 14.16
C GLU A 139 -7.29 16.38 15.66
N PRO A 140 -8.20 17.13 16.33
CA PRO A 140 -8.52 16.89 17.74
C PRO A 140 -9.18 15.52 17.97
N TYR A 141 -9.66 14.86 16.91
CA TYR A 141 -10.24 13.51 16.96
C TYR A 141 -9.28 12.47 17.54
N LEU A 142 -7.96 12.66 17.44
CA LEU A 142 -6.97 11.77 18.06
C LEU A 142 -7.00 11.81 19.60
N LYS A 143 -7.66 12.79 20.23
CA LYS A 143 -7.87 12.84 21.69
C LYS A 143 -9.08 12.03 22.16
N ASP A 144 -9.83 11.40 21.26
CA ASP A 144 -11.06 10.69 21.62
C ASP A 144 -10.78 9.50 22.58
N PRO A 145 -11.46 9.42 23.75
CA PRO A 145 -11.29 8.34 24.73
C PRO A 145 -11.65 6.94 24.22
N VAL A 146 -12.30 6.80 23.06
CA VAL A 146 -12.59 5.49 22.45
C VAL A 146 -11.33 4.77 21.93
N GLY A 147 -10.22 5.47 21.70
CA GLY A 147 -8.93 4.87 21.36
C GLY A 147 -8.75 4.40 19.90
N TYR A 148 -9.83 4.16 19.14
CA TYR A 148 -9.75 3.75 17.72
C TYR A 148 -8.87 4.64 16.83
N PRO A 149 -9.00 5.99 16.82
CA PRO A 149 -8.15 6.83 15.99
C PRO A 149 -6.67 6.73 16.37
N LYS A 150 -6.35 6.70 17.68
CA LYS A 150 -4.96 6.53 18.15
C LYS A 150 -4.38 5.19 17.70
N VAL A 151 -5.11 4.09 17.93
CA VAL A 151 -4.69 2.74 17.54
C VAL A 151 -4.46 2.63 16.04
N MET A 152 -5.33 3.22 15.22
CA MET A 152 -5.16 3.23 13.78
C MET A 152 -3.89 3.97 13.35
N MET A 153 -3.59 5.13 13.95
CA MET A 153 -2.35 5.86 13.64
C MET A 153 -1.11 5.07 14.06
N LEU A 154 -1.15 4.38 15.20
CA LEU A 154 -0.06 3.49 15.64
C LEU A 154 0.09 2.29 14.70
N HIS A 155 -1.01 1.70 14.26
CA HIS A 155 -0.98 0.58 13.32
C HIS A 155 -0.33 1.00 11.99
N LEU A 156 -0.70 2.17 11.46
CA LEU A 156 -0.05 2.74 10.27
C LEU A 156 1.41 3.13 10.53
N PHE A 157 1.75 3.61 11.72
CA PHE A 157 3.11 3.97 12.08
C PHE A 157 4.04 2.75 12.19
N PHE A 158 3.61 1.66 12.82
CA PHE A 158 4.44 0.47 12.99
C PHE A 158 4.44 -0.47 11.79
N TYR A 159 3.30 -0.67 11.12
CA TYR A 159 3.17 -1.62 10.02
C TYR A 159 3.09 -0.94 8.64
N GLY A 160 2.39 0.20 8.56
CA GLY A 160 2.24 0.95 7.32
C GLY A 160 3.53 1.66 6.88
N LEU A 161 4.25 2.30 7.81
CA LEU A 161 5.45 3.08 7.51
C LEU A 161 6.58 2.22 6.89
N PRO A 162 6.94 1.04 7.44
CA PRO A 162 7.92 0.17 6.79
C PRO A 162 7.47 -0.29 5.40
N LEU A 163 6.16 -0.51 5.21
CA LEU A 163 5.61 -0.94 3.94
C LEU A 163 5.61 0.18 2.89
N LEU A 164 5.35 1.43 3.28
CA LEU A 164 5.55 2.61 2.45
C LEU A 164 7.02 2.75 2.02
N GLY A 165 7.96 2.54 2.95
CA GLY A 165 9.39 2.48 2.65
C GLY A 165 9.75 1.35 1.68
N ALA A 166 9.14 0.18 1.83
CA ALA A 166 9.28 -0.91 0.87
C ALA A 166 8.78 -0.49 -0.51
N PHE A 167 7.66 0.24 -0.63
CA PHE A 167 7.18 0.73 -1.93
C PHE A 167 8.13 1.73 -2.57
N VAL A 168 8.75 2.62 -1.80
CA VAL A 168 9.84 3.48 -2.30
C VAL A 168 10.96 2.61 -2.85
N TYR A 169 11.43 1.62 -2.08
CA TYR A 169 12.45 0.68 -2.55
C TYR A 169 12.02 -0.05 -3.84
N GLY A 170 10.77 -0.49 -3.93
CA GLY A 170 10.25 -1.19 -5.10
C GLY A 170 10.11 -0.32 -6.35
N LEU A 171 9.90 0.99 -6.21
CA LEU A 171 9.95 1.95 -7.33
C LEU A 171 11.40 2.23 -7.77
N LEU A 172 12.36 2.15 -6.85
CA LEU A 172 13.78 2.40 -7.14
C LEU A 172 14.50 1.17 -7.71
N LYS A 173 14.12 -0.04 -7.28
CA LYS A 173 14.78 -1.29 -7.66
C LYS A 173 13.89 -2.13 -8.58
N PRO A 174 14.38 -2.47 -9.79
CA PRO A 174 13.65 -3.34 -10.69
C PRO A 174 13.51 -4.78 -10.15
N GLY A 175 12.54 -5.51 -10.67
CA GLY A 175 12.35 -6.94 -10.34
C GLY A 175 11.62 -7.23 -9.03
N CYS A 176 11.02 -6.21 -8.40
CA CYS A 176 10.21 -6.36 -7.18
C CYS A 176 8.84 -7.01 -7.47
N THR A 177 8.85 -8.33 -7.66
CA THR A 177 7.65 -9.10 -8.04
C THR A 177 6.53 -9.09 -6.99
N TRP A 178 6.90 -8.89 -5.72
CA TRP A 178 6.00 -8.81 -4.58
C TRP A 178 5.16 -7.52 -4.57
N MET A 179 5.63 -6.46 -5.24
CA MET A 179 5.05 -5.12 -5.13
C MET A 179 3.58 -5.08 -5.53
N SER A 180 3.19 -5.75 -6.62
CA SER A 180 1.80 -5.75 -7.12
C SER A 180 0.77 -6.26 -6.10
N ASP A 181 1.10 -7.30 -5.33
CA ASP A 181 0.15 -7.83 -4.35
C ASP A 181 0.11 -6.95 -3.10
N TRP A 182 1.29 -6.55 -2.60
CA TRP A 182 1.39 -5.74 -1.38
C TRP A 182 0.80 -4.35 -1.56
N THR A 183 0.99 -3.70 -2.71
CA THR A 183 0.37 -2.40 -2.98
C THR A 183 -1.14 -2.51 -3.07
N THR A 184 -1.67 -3.60 -3.61
CA THR A 184 -3.13 -3.83 -3.69
C THR A 184 -3.73 -4.08 -2.32
N PHE A 185 -3.08 -4.93 -1.52
CA PHE A 185 -3.47 -5.20 -0.14
C PHE A 185 -3.43 -3.93 0.71
N PHE A 186 -2.33 -3.17 0.63
CA PHE A 186 -2.18 -1.94 1.40
C PHE A 186 -3.11 -0.83 0.93
N ALA A 187 -3.41 -0.72 -0.36
CA ALA A 187 -4.40 0.24 -0.87
C ALA A 187 -5.79 -0.02 -0.25
N GLY A 188 -6.20 -1.28 -0.13
CA GLY A 188 -7.44 -1.66 0.55
C GLY A 188 -7.43 -1.31 2.04
N ALA A 189 -6.33 -1.63 2.74
CA ALA A 189 -6.14 -1.27 4.15
C ALA A 189 -6.24 0.24 4.37
N MET A 190 -5.55 1.02 3.53
CA MET A 190 -5.46 2.47 3.64
C MET A 190 -6.79 3.16 3.37
N ILE A 191 -7.51 2.77 2.31
CA ILE A 191 -8.85 3.32 2.03
C ILE A 191 -9.78 3.06 3.22
N GLN A 192 -9.76 1.84 3.76
CA GLN A 192 -10.62 1.49 4.89
C GLN A 192 -10.28 2.30 6.14
N CYS A 193 -9.00 2.43 6.48
CA CYS A 193 -8.56 3.25 7.61
C CYS A 193 -8.96 4.71 7.44
N GLN A 194 -8.64 5.33 6.30
CA GLN A 194 -8.94 6.75 6.08
C GLN A 194 -10.44 7.02 5.99
N TRP A 195 -11.21 6.13 5.37
CA TRP A 195 -12.67 6.23 5.33
C TRP A 195 -13.28 6.20 6.74
N SER A 196 -12.86 5.24 7.57
CA SER A 196 -13.30 5.15 8.96
C SER A 196 -12.85 6.36 9.79
N HIS A 197 -11.65 6.90 9.55
CA HIS A 197 -11.16 8.10 10.23
C HIS A 197 -12.01 9.33 9.92
N ILE A 198 -12.19 9.62 8.63
CA ILE A 198 -12.97 10.76 8.16
C ILE A 198 -14.42 10.61 8.62
N GLY A 199 -15.01 9.43 8.43
CA GLY A 199 -16.37 9.13 8.85
C GLY A 199 -16.57 9.30 10.36
N GLY A 200 -15.63 8.79 11.17
CA GLY A 200 -15.64 8.95 12.63
C GLY A 200 -15.52 10.41 13.07
N SER A 201 -14.63 11.18 12.46
CA SER A 201 -14.43 12.60 12.78
C SER A 201 -15.66 13.47 12.47
N LEU A 202 -16.45 13.10 11.46
CA LEU A 202 -17.65 13.81 11.01
C LEU A 202 -18.94 13.31 11.67
N HIS A 203 -18.88 12.20 12.40
CA HIS A 203 -20.08 11.55 12.90
C HIS A 203 -20.77 12.37 14.00
N SER A 204 -22.10 12.37 13.99
CA SER A 204 -22.92 13.13 14.94
C SER A 204 -22.73 12.70 16.40
N ARG A 205 -22.30 11.46 16.64
CA ARG A 205 -22.00 10.93 17.98
C ARG A 205 -20.61 11.32 18.50
N THR A 206 -19.72 11.84 17.66
CA THR A 206 -18.43 12.38 18.09
C THR A 206 -18.68 13.71 18.78
N THR A 207 -18.22 13.84 20.02
CA THR A 207 -18.45 15.04 20.84
C THR A 207 -17.80 16.25 20.17
N THR A 208 -18.49 17.39 20.25
CA THR A 208 -18.08 18.66 19.62
C THR A 208 -16.61 19.06 19.82
N PRO A 209 -15.94 18.86 20.98
CA PRO A 209 -14.52 19.20 21.13
C PRO A 209 -13.55 18.32 20.32
N PHE A 210 -13.97 17.15 19.82
CA PHE A 210 -13.12 16.25 19.03
C PHE A 210 -13.40 16.31 17.53
N ARG A 211 -14.36 17.15 17.10
CA ARG A 211 -14.64 17.37 15.68
C ARG A 211 -13.59 18.28 15.07
N ILE A 212 -13.35 18.11 13.77
CA ILE A 212 -12.43 18.97 13.02
C ILE A 212 -13.01 20.40 13.01
N PRO A 213 -12.23 21.42 13.39
CA PRO A 213 -12.69 22.80 13.33
C PRO A 213 -13.00 23.20 11.89
N ASN A 214 -14.06 24.00 11.68
CA ASN A 214 -14.54 24.38 10.34
C ASN A 214 -13.45 25.03 9.49
N ASP A 215 -12.57 25.81 10.11
CA ASP A 215 -11.48 26.52 9.43
C ASP A 215 -10.42 25.58 8.84
N ALA A 216 -10.20 24.42 9.47
CA ALA A 216 -9.24 23.41 9.02
C ALA A 216 -9.88 22.26 8.21
N PHE A 217 -11.21 22.23 8.10
CA PHE A 217 -11.96 21.10 7.56
C PHE A 217 -11.47 20.64 6.18
N TRP A 218 -11.41 21.56 5.23
CA TRP A 218 -11.01 21.25 3.85
C TRP A 218 -9.55 20.83 3.74
N THR A 219 -8.68 21.42 4.57
CA THR A 219 -7.26 21.06 4.62
C THR A 219 -7.07 19.65 5.16
N VAL A 220 -7.76 19.31 6.25
CA VAL A 220 -7.71 17.98 6.85
C VAL A 220 -8.32 16.93 5.93
N LEU A 221 -9.47 17.23 5.32
CA LEU A 221 -10.11 16.34 4.37
C LEU A 221 -9.21 16.09 3.14
N GLY A 222 -8.66 17.15 2.55
CA GLY A 222 -7.75 17.06 1.42
C GLY A 222 -6.50 16.26 1.75
N ALA A 223 -5.88 16.50 2.92
CA ALA A 223 -4.70 15.75 3.36
C ALA A 223 -5.02 14.26 3.58
N ASN A 224 -6.15 13.92 4.20
CA ASN A 224 -6.57 12.53 4.41
C ASN A 224 -6.88 11.81 3.09
N LEU A 225 -7.56 12.48 2.15
CA LEU A 225 -7.86 11.93 0.83
C LEU A 225 -6.59 11.72 0.00
N LEU A 226 -5.67 12.70 0.03
CA LEU A 226 -4.38 12.57 -0.64
C LEU A 226 -3.58 11.40 -0.04
N TYR A 227 -3.54 11.30 1.28
CA TYR A 227 -2.87 10.21 1.98
C TYR A 227 -3.47 8.83 1.66
N ALA A 228 -4.80 8.73 1.53
CA ALA A 228 -5.49 7.52 1.06
C ALA A 228 -5.17 7.20 -0.41
N ALA A 229 -5.02 8.22 -1.26
CA ALA A 229 -4.79 8.07 -2.69
C ALA A 229 -3.38 7.57 -3.02
N VAL A 230 -2.35 7.93 -2.23
CA VAL A 230 -0.94 7.58 -2.55
C VAL A 230 -0.73 6.07 -2.78
N PRO A 231 -1.11 5.16 -1.86
CA PRO A 231 -1.02 3.72 -2.09
C PRO A 231 -1.80 3.22 -3.31
N VAL A 232 -2.95 3.83 -3.58
CA VAL A 232 -3.82 3.47 -4.72
C VAL A 232 -3.13 3.85 -6.03
N LEU A 233 -2.55 5.04 -6.11
CA LEU A 233 -1.77 5.50 -7.25
C LEU A 233 -0.57 4.59 -7.53
N VAL A 234 0.14 4.16 -6.47
CA VAL A 234 1.22 3.19 -6.58
C VAL A 234 0.71 1.84 -7.09
N ALA A 235 -0.40 1.34 -6.56
CA ALA A 235 -1.01 0.10 -7.04
C ALA A 235 -1.39 0.21 -8.53
N MET A 236 -2.05 1.30 -8.94
CA MET A 236 -2.39 1.56 -10.34
C MET A 236 -1.15 1.57 -11.23
N ARG A 237 -0.09 2.28 -10.82
CA ARG A 237 1.18 2.31 -11.55
C ARG A 237 1.79 0.91 -11.76
N VAL A 238 1.75 0.07 -10.72
CA VAL A 238 2.30 -1.29 -10.77
C VAL A 238 1.48 -2.19 -11.70
N HIS A 239 0.16 -2.00 -11.75
CA HIS A 239 -0.74 -2.77 -12.62
C HIS A 239 -0.72 -2.31 -14.08
N SER A 240 -0.61 -1.00 -14.32
CA SER A 240 -0.59 -0.41 -15.68
C SER A 240 0.69 -0.73 -16.45
N ASN A 241 1.84 -0.75 -15.77
CA ASN A 241 3.11 -1.10 -16.40
C ASN A 241 3.90 -2.07 -15.50
N PRO A 242 3.62 -3.39 -15.60
CA PRO A 242 4.23 -4.40 -14.76
C PRO A 242 5.68 -4.72 -15.17
N TYR A 243 6.12 -4.32 -16.36
CA TYR A 243 7.40 -4.73 -16.96
C TYR A 243 8.60 -4.43 -16.07
N PHE A 244 8.57 -3.30 -15.36
CA PHE A 244 9.64 -2.93 -14.45
C PHE A 244 9.79 -3.88 -13.25
N PHE A 245 8.67 -4.42 -12.76
CA PHE A 245 8.59 -5.23 -11.54
C PHE A 245 8.72 -6.74 -11.80
N LEU A 246 8.75 -7.16 -13.06
CA LEU A 246 8.93 -8.56 -13.42
C LEU A 246 10.39 -8.98 -13.28
N LYS A 247 10.60 -10.23 -12.85
CA LYS A 247 11.92 -10.85 -12.88
C LYS A 247 12.22 -11.24 -14.33
N ILE A 248 13.36 -10.80 -14.85
CA ILE A 248 13.81 -11.18 -16.19
C ILE A 248 14.53 -12.51 -16.06
N ALA A 249 14.13 -13.50 -16.86
CA ALA A 249 14.92 -14.71 -17.02
C ALA A 249 16.03 -14.43 -18.04
N PRO A 250 17.30 -14.78 -17.75
CA PRO A 250 18.32 -14.79 -18.78
C PRO A 250 17.90 -15.73 -19.90
N PHE A 251 18.12 -15.33 -21.16
CA PHE A 251 17.83 -16.20 -22.30
C PHE A 251 18.60 -17.53 -22.15
N PRO A 252 17.96 -18.70 -22.36
CA PRO A 252 18.70 -19.96 -22.42
C PRO A 252 19.70 -19.87 -23.57
N GLY A 253 20.99 -19.76 -23.23
CA GLY A 253 22.09 -19.53 -24.17
C GLY A 253 23.00 -18.33 -23.86
N GLN A 254 22.71 -17.51 -22.84
CA GLN A 254 23.55 -16.35 -22.47
C GLN A 254 24.46 -16.61 -21.24
N THR A 255 24.78 -17.87 -20.96
CA THR A 255 25.91 -18.22 -20.08
C THR A 255 27.21 -18.09 -20.88
N GLY A 256 27.73 -16.86 -21.03
CA GLY A 256 29.03 -16.66 -21.67
C GLY A 256 29.32 -15.33 -22.34
N LEU A 257 28.43 -14.33 -22.31
CA LEU A 257 28.82 -12.98 -22.73
C LEU A 257 29.33 -12.18 -21.53
N PRO A 258 30.60 -11.73 -21.53
CA PRO A 258 31.11 -10.86 -20.48
C PRO A 258 30.30 -9.57 -20.46
N ASN A 259 30.01 -9.10 -19.24
CA ASN A 259 29.40 -7.80 -19.00
C ASN A 259 30.09 -6.75 -19.87
N SER A 260 29.30 -5.93 -20.55
CA SER A 260 29.78 -4.86 -21.44
C SER A 260 30.69 -3.84 -20.76
N GLU A 261 30.87 -3.89 -19.43
CA GLU A 261 31.83 -3.08 -18.68
C GLU A 261 33.29 -3.56 -18.84
N GLU A 262 33.55 -4.81 -19.25
CA GLU A 262 34.92 -5.32 -19.42
C GLU A 262 35.53 -4.94 -20.78
N LYS A 263 34.71 -4.53 -21.76
CA LYS A 263 35.22 -4.15 -23.09
C LYS A 263 35.87 -2.76 -23.13
N ASP A 264 35.47 -1.84 -22.26
CA ASP A 264 35.96 -0.46 -22.31
C ASP A 264 37.31 -0.26 -21.60
N THR A 265 37.70 -1.17 -20.71
CA THR A 265 39.03 -1.11 -20.05
C THR A 265 40.14 -1.71 -20.92
N LYS A 266 39.83 -2.65 -21.81
CA LYS A 266 40.87 -3.32 -22.62
C LYS A 266 41.34 -2.59 -23.88
N TYR A 267 40.68 -1.50 -24.29
CA TYR A 267 41.09 -0.69 -25.45
C TYR A 267 41.90 0.57 -25.10
N LYS A 268 42.18 0.80 -23.80
CA LYS A 268 42.99 1.93 -23.34
C LYS A 268 44.49 1.62 -23.21
N GLU A 269 44.89 0.36 -23.34
CA GLU A 269 46.30 -0.07 -23.40
C GLU A 269 46.61 -0.70 -24.76
N LYS A 270 46.87 0.14 -25.76
CA LYS A 270 47.67 -0.20 -26.93
C LYS A 270 48.31 1.03 -27.52
#